data_AF-M0MCX7-F1
#
_entry.id   AF-M0MCX7-F1
#
_cell.length_a   1.000
_cell.length_b   1.000
_cell.length_c   1.000
_cell.angle_alpha   90.00
_cell.angle_beta   90.00
_cell.angle_gamma   90.00
#
_symmetry.space_group_name_H-M   'P 1'
#
loop_
_entity.id
_entity.type
_entity.pdbx_description
1 polymer ?
#
loop_
_entity_poly.entity_id
_entity_poly.type
_entity_poly.pdbx_seq_one_letter_code
_entity_poly.pdbx_strand_id
1 'polypeptide(L)' 'MDQDYSGEINHGRLYPNLDELVEKGLLEKGTIDNRTNSYSVTNRGRREVQARREWENQHVSVEE' A
#
# COMPACT_ATOMS: atom_id res chain seq x y z
N MET A 1 -6.61 -7.09 -17.49
CA MET A 1 -5.33 -6.40 -17.76
C MET A 1 -4.59 -6.34 -16.45
N ASP A 2 -3.91 -7.42 -16.10
CA ASP A 2 -2.98 -7.42 -14.97
C ASP A 2 -1.71 -6.71 -15.44
N GLN A 3 -1.56 -5.45 -15.02
CA GLN A 3 -0.29 -4.75 -15.12
C GLN A 3 0.61 -5.36 -14.05
N ASP A 4 1.24 -6.49 -14.38
CA ASP A 4 2.27 -7.09 -13.55
C ASP A 4 3.41 -6.07 -13.44
N TYR A 5 3.44 -5.35 -12.31
CA TYR A 5 4.58 -4.59 -11.83
C TYR A 5 5.74 -5.56 -11.54
N SER A 6 6.27 -6.16 -12.60
CA SER A 6 7.39 -7.08 -12.64
C SER A 6 8.72 -6.31 -12.70
N GLY A 7 8.78 -5.17 -12.00
CA GLY A 7 10.05 -4.59 -11.60
C GLY A 7 10.61 -5.44 -10.46
N GLU A 8 11.92 -5.63 -10.42
CA GLU A 8 12.60 -6.37 -9.36
C GLU A 8 12.17 -5.83 -7.98
N ILE A 9 11.26 -6.54 -7.31
CA ILE A 9 10.72 -6.09 -6.03
C ILE A 9 11.83 -6.26 -5.00
N ASN A 10 12.40 -5.15 -4.54
CA ASN A 10 13.41 -5.19 -3.50
C ASN A 10 12.76 -5.63 -2.17
N HIS A 11 12.81 -6.94 -1.91
CA HIS A 11 12.20 -7.58 -0.73
C HIS A 11 12.73 -7.02 0.59
N GLY A 12 13.94 -6.47 0.61
CA GLY A 12 14.55 -5.85 1.78
C GLY A 12 13.84 -4.58 2.27
N ARG A 13 13.02 -3.94 1.43
CA ARG A 13 12.22 -2.76 1.80
C ARG A 13 10.72 -2.99 1.75
N LEU A 14 10.28 -4.00 0.98
CA LEU A 14 8.86 -4.31 0.85
C LEU A 14 8.24 -4.73 2.19
N TYR A 15 8.77 -5.79 2.81
CA TYR A 15 8.17 -6.33 4.04
C TYR A 15 8.24 -5.36 5.22
N PRO A 16 9.36 -4.63 5.46
CA PRO A 16 9.38 -3.62 6.51
C PRO A 16 8.32 -2.54 6.33
N ASN A 17 8.11 -2.05 5.09
CA ASN A 17 7.09 -1.04 4.83
C ASN A 17 5.68 -1.59 5.02
N LEU A 18 5.42 -2.83 4.60
CA LEU A 18 4.12 -3.48 4.80
C LEU A 18 3.83 -3.72 6.28
N ASP A 19 4.80 -4.20 7.04
CA ASP A 19 4.66 -4.42 8.49
C ASP A 19 4.43 -3.07 9.20
N GLU A 20 5.14 -1.99 8.83
CA GLU A 20 4.89 -0.64 9.38
C GLU A 20 3.45 -0.15 9.09
N LEU A 21 2.93 -0.40 7.88
CA LEU A 21 1.55 -0.04 7.53
C LEU A 21 0.52 -0.88 8.29
N VAL A 22 0.84 -2.12 8.63
CA VAL A 22 0.03 -2.99 9.50
C VAL A 22 0.05 -2.47 10.94
N GLU A 23 1.22 -2.13 11.48
CA GLU A 23 1.36 -1.53 12.82
C GLU A 23 0.60 -0.21 12.94
N LYS A 24 0.59 0.60 11.88
CA LYS A 24 -0.20 1.84 11.80
C LYS A 24 -1.70 1.59 11.66
N GLY A 25 -2.15 0.35 11.47
CA GLY A 25 -3.56 -0.03 11.29
C GLY A 25 -4.14 0.38 9.93
N LEU A 26 -3.29 0.63 8.94
CA LEU A 26 -3.70 0.99 7.58
C LEU A 26 -3.89 -0.26 6.71
N LEU A 27 -3.18 -1.33 7.04
CA LEU A 27 -3.32 -2.65 6.43
C LEU A 27 -3.65 -3.71 7.51
N GLU A 28 -4.34 -4.75 7.09
CA GLU A 28 -4.50 -6.01 7.83
C GLU A 28 -3.69 -7.10 7.15
N LYS A 29 -2.88 -7.81 7.93
CA LYS A 29 -2.09 -8.96 7.48
C LYS A 29 -2.90 -10.24 7.65
N GLY A 30 -3.00 -11.02 6.59
CA GLY A 30 -3.54 -12.36 6.58
C GLY A 30 -2.54 -13.37 6.02
N THR A 31 -2.93 -14.63 6.03
CA THR A 31 -2.14 -15.73 5.51
C THR A 31 -3.01 -16.52 4.54
N ILE A 32 -2.56 -16.66 3.29
CA ILE A 32 -3.23 -17.51 2.29
C ILE A 32 -2.77 -18.95 2.48
N ASP A 33 -1.47 -19.15 2.68
CA ASP A 33 -0.85 -20.43 3.00
C ASP A 33 0.44 -20.21 3.83
N ASN A 34 1.11 -21.28 4.27
CA ASN A 34 2.31 -21.20 5.12
C ASN A 34 3.48 -20.37 4.55
N ARG A 35 3.44 -19.99 3.27
CA ARG A 35 4.50 -19.26 2.55
C ARG A 35 3.98 -17.94 1.93
N THR A 36 2.68 -17.77 1.80
CA THR A 36 2.05 -16.63 1.12
C THR A 36 1.25 -15.78 2.11
N ASN A 37 1.73 -14.57 2.38
CA ASN A 37 1.01 -13.56 3.15
C ASN A 37 0.03 -12.79 2.26
N SER A 38 -1.14 -12.46 2.78
CA SER A 38 -2.07 -11.50 2.18
C SER A 38 -2.07 -10.19 2.96
N TYR A 39 -2.30 -9.08 2.27
CA TYR A 39 -2.47 -7.77 2.89
C TYR A 39 -3.73 -7.12 2.34
N SER A 40 -4.61 -6.68 3.23
CA SER A 40 -5.87 -6.00 2.86
C SER A 40 -5.89 -4.59 3.43
N VAL A 41 -6.38 -3.63 2.65
CA VAL A 41 -6.50 -2.24 3.11
C VAL A 41 -7.69 -2.10 4.06
N THR A 42 -7.44 -1.56 5.25
CA THR A 42 -8.49 -1.29 6.23
C THR A 42 -9.36 -0.10 5.80
N ASN A 43 -10.53 0.06 6.42
CA ASN A 43 -11.35 1.26 6.22
C ASN A 43 -10.59 2.55 6.56
N ARG A 44 -9.71 2.51 7.57
CA ARG A 44 -8.82 3.62 7.90
C ARG A 44 -7.81 3.87 6.79
N GLY A 45 -7.13 2.83 6.31
CA GLY A 45 -6.18 2.93 5.20
C GLY A 45 -6.80 3.57 3.95
N ARG A 46 -8.03 3.19 3.61
CA ARG A 46 -8.76 3.80 2.47
C ARG A 46 -8.99 5.30 2.66
N ARG A 47 -9.36 5.74 3.88
CA ARG A 47 -9.56 7.16 4.18
C ARG A 47 -8.27 7.96 4.07
N GLU A 48 -7.15 7.44 4.57
CA GLU A 48 -5.85 8.11 4.46
C GLU A 48 -5.41 8.26 3.00
N VAL A 49 -5.58 7.21 2.19
CA VAL A 49 -5.29 7.27 0.74
C VAL A 49 -6.17 8.29 0.04
N GLN A 50 -7.45 8.34 0.39
CA GLN A 50 -8.37 9.32 -0.17
C GLN A 50 -7.98 10.75 0.22
N ALA A 51 -7.71 11.01 1.49
CA ALA A 51 -7.27 12.31 1.98
C ALA A 51 -5.97 12.76 1.29
N ARG A 52 -5.03 11.82 1.08
CA ARG A 52 -3.80 12.07 0.33
C ARG A 52 -4.10 12.48 -1.11
N ARG A 53 -4.97 11.75 -1.81
CA ARG A 53 -5.36 12.08 -3.19
C ARG A 53 -6.07 13.44 -3.28
N GLU A 54 -6.94 13.74 -2.33
CA GLU A 54 -7.63 15.03 -2.26
C GLU A 54 -6.62 16.18 -2.06
N TRP A 55 -5.64 16.00 -1.18
CA TRP A 55 -4.55 16.95 -1.00
C TRP A 55 -3.71 17.09 -2.27
N GLU A 56 -3.33 15.98 -2.92
CA GLU A 56 -2.55 15.98 -4.16
C GLU A 56 -3.29 16.74 -5.27
N ASN A 57 -4.58 16.47 -5.48
CA ASN A 57 -5.39 17.16 -6.47
C ASN A 57 -5.51 18.68 -6.23
N GLN A 58 -5.34 19.12 -4.98
CA GLN A 58 -5.44 20.53 -4.60
C GLN A 58 -4.08 21.26 -4.63
N HIS A 59 -2.96 20.54 -4.47
CA HIS A 59 -1.65 21.15 -4.21
C HIS A 59 -0.54 20.70 -5.16
N VAL A 60 -0.69 19.57 -5.84
CA VAL A 60 0.25 19.11 -6.86
C VAL A 60 -0.30 19.57 -8.20
N SER A 61 0.19 20.74 -8.65
CA SER A 61 0.05 21.09 -10.06
C SER A 61 0.84 20.06 -10.86
N VAL A 62 0.17 19.40 -11.81
CA VAL A 62 0.88 18.57 -12.78
C VAL A 62 1.67 19.53 -13.65
N GLU A 63 2.93 19.81 -13.31
CA GLU A 63 3.87 20.35 -14.28
C GLU A 63 4.14 19.23 -15.28
N GLU A 64 3.58 19.38 -16.49
CA GLU A 64 3.90 18.57 -17.67
C GLU A 64 5.34 18.81 -18.17
#